data_AF-A0A661ZRZ3-F1
#
_entry.id   AF-A0A661ZRZ3-F1
#
_cell.length_a   1.000
_cell.length_b   1.000
_cell.length_c   1.000
_cell.angle_alpha   90.00
_cell.angle_beta   90.00
_cell.angle_gamma   90.00
#
_symmetry.space_group_name_H-M   'P 1'
#
loop_
_entity.id
_entity.type
_entity.pdbx_description
1 polymer ?
#
loop_
_entity_poly.entity_id
_entity_poly.type
_entity_poly.pdbx_seq_one_letter_code
_entity_poly.pdbx_strand_id
1 'polypeptide(L)'
;MYKKKIFLIIIICLLSGHLFAQNDTEQLLSFPLQWKFSLPKQYIILTSDQQLLDLMDPDKKINTSLNFEQKYESLREIREKAKKSGSKTVILAFDNFFRQYRKDEGAERKLYPDSDEYIAKIKKISDFLAEYNIGLELSLLSPLELGPAFKRYGGEPGRWVHFKTDLRDPETGKFDMMFWEQLAWSNNKGKINLQRSGVRAFAFKEKRLAGGDFFAVNPDDIIEITSGIELEEWQGTESPDEASFRSRRLRIFHKGDGKLKGYDKVFVVLNYTTPEMDYFSPKALPFLENIMKRYYDAGINLNGLYSDEMHIQQDWSYFSHHDNGQFALRYLSQNMILKYAKRYGAEYSNMDKYMLYFVSGSKPYLKTTRANRNSQIVMGDTSEEINKTFLFRDRYYKLLNHSVVDLFVSAKQYAEKLYNKDLLTRAHATWAQSPTIDDWAMGLLSSSRHRYEYTSNFVWSNTVHQAAAACYDNFKWGEYLTGNGTDHPEGGWSDRNYYGSALACSFGTINKYPNAYNG
;
A
#
# COMPACT_ATOMS: atom_id res chain seq x y z
N MET A 1 -20.97 56.75 22.88
CA MET A 1 -21.70 55.89 21.91
C MET A 1 -21.16 54.44 21.82
N TYR A 2 -19.97 54.11 22.38
CA TYR A 2 -19.39 52.76 22.32
C TYR A 2 -19.74 51.79 23.48
N LYS A 3 -20.22 52.29 24.64
CA LYS A 3 -20.59 51.41 25.79
C LYS A 3 -21.99 50.77 25.69
N LYS A 4 -22.90 51.31 24.86
CA LYS A 4 -24.26 50.74 24.67
C LYS A 4 -24.31 49.54 23.71
N LYS A 5 -23.34 49.38 22.79
CA LYS A 5 -23.31 48.25 21.84
C LYS A 5 -22.78 46.96 22.46
N ILE A 6 -21.86 47.03 23.43
CA ILE A 6 -21.30 45.85 24.10
C ILE A 6 -22.33 45.22 25.05
N PHE A 7 -23.15 46.04 25.72
CA PHE A 7 -24.20 45.54 26.61
C PHE A 7 -25.34 44.84 25.87
N LEU A 8 -25.64 45.25 24.63
CA LEU A 8 -26.67 44.62 23.79
C LEU A 8 -26.22 43.25 23.24
N ILE A 9 -24.94 43.08 22.93
CA ILE A 9 -24.38 41.81 22.43
C ILE A 9 -24.31 40.76 23.56
N ILE A 10 -23.95 41.17 24.77
CA ILE A 10 -23.89 40.25 25.92
C ILE A 10 -25.31 39.79 26.34
N ILE A 11 -26.31 40.67 26.26
CA ILE A 11 -27.71 40.31 26.53
C ILE A 11 -28.29 39.37 25.46
N ILE A 12 -27.90 39.52 24.18
CA ILE A 12 -28.31 38.58 23.12
C ILE A 12 -27.68 37.19 23.33
N CYS A 13 -26.41 37.11 23.73
CA CYS A 13 -25.75 35.83 24.04
C CYS A 13 -26.31 35.15 25.30
N LEU A 14 -26.73 35.92 26.32
CA LEU A 14 -27.32 35.38 27.55
C LEU A 14 -28.80 35.01 27.40
N LEU A 15 -29.58 35.75 26.59
CA LEU A 15 -30.97 35.39 26.28
C LEU A 15 -31.06 34.23 25.30
N SER A 16 -30.09 34.04 24.40
CA SER A 16 -29.98 32.80 23.61
C SER A 16 -29.68 31.60 24.51
N GLY A 17 -28.94 31.77 25.62
CA GLY A 17 -28.60 30.67 26.53
C GLY A 17 -29.77 30.11 27.35
N HIS A 18 -30.95 30.77 27.38
CA HIS A 18 -32.09 30.35 28.20
C HIS A 18 -33.39 30.09 27.42
N LEU A 19 -33.40 30.32 26.10
CA LEU A 19 -34.53 29.99 25.22
C LEU A 19 -34.33 28.69 24.41
N PHE A 20 -33.20 27.98 24.59
CA PHE A 20 -32.95 26.66 23.97
C PHE A 20 -33.29 25.46 24.86
N ALA A 21 -34.06 25.68 25.92
CA ALA A 21 -34.70 24.60 26.63
C ALA A 21 -36.11 24.43 26.04
N GLN A 22 -36.32 23.30 25.38
CA GLN A 22 -37.59 22.78 24.85
C GLN A 22 -37.81 22.98 23.34
N ASN A 23 -37.53 21.86 22.66
CA ASN A 23 -38.04 21.41 21.37
C ASN A 23 -37.49 22.16 20.13
N ASP A 24 -36.99 21.36 19.18
CA ASP A 24 -36.52 21.72 17.84
C ASP A 24 -35.05 22.14 17.64
N THR A 25 -34.12 21.56 18.41
CA THR A 25 -32.65 21.71 18.19
C THR A 25 -32.02 20.67 17.25
N GLU A 26 -32.74 19.64 16.78
CA GLU A 26 -32.15 18.61 15.89
C GLU A 26 -31.92 19.07 14.45
N GLN A 27 -32.56 20.15 13.99
CA GLN A 27 -32.45 20.60 12.59
C GLN A 27 -31.54 21.82 12.35
N LEU A 28 -31.13 22.57 13.38
CA LEU A 28 -30.43 23.86 13.20
C LEU A 28 -28.93 23.87 13.54
N LEU A 29 -28.37 22.74 13.98
CA LEU A 29 -26.93 22.50 14.05
C LEU A 29 -26.65 21.07 13.57
N SER A 30 -26.82 20.82 12.27
CA SER A 30 -26.07 19.73 11.65
C SER A 30 -24.60 20.03 11.94
N PHE A 31 -23.99 19.32 12.90
CA PHE A 31 -22.57 19.44 13.21
C PHE A 31 -21.84 19.37 11.86
N PRO A 32 -21.16 20.44 11.39
CA PRO A 32 -20.60 20.41 10.05
C PRO A 32 -19.70 19.18 9.95
N LEU A 33 -19.82 18.44 8.84
CA LEU A 33 -19.25 17.10 8.69
C LEU A 33 -17.76 17.05 9.11
N GLN A 34 -17.01 18.13 8.91
CA GLN A 34 -15.62 18.26 9.37
C GLN A 34 -15.45 18.11 10.89
N TRP A 35 -16.33 18.66 11.71
CA TRP A 35 -16.23 18.59 13.17
C TRP A 35 -16.65 17.23 13.72
N LYS A 36 -17.59 16.54 13.05
CA LYS A 36 -17.91 15.13 13.35
C LYS A 36 -16.69 14.26 13.13
N PHE A 37 -15.90 14.53 12.08
CA PHE A 37 -14.65 13.82 11.84
C PHE A 37 -13.61 14.09 12.94
N SER A 38 -13.54 15.30 13.49
CA SER A 38 -12.56 15.70 14.52
C SER A 38 -12.95 15.32 15.96
N LEU A 39 -14.05 14.60 16.18
CA LEU A 39 -14.43 14.14 17.52
C LEU A 39 -13.29 13.31 18.16
N PRO A 40 -13.02 13.51 19.47
CA PRO A 40 -11.95 12.83 20.17
C PRO A 40 -12.14 11.32 20.15
N LYS A 41 -11.02 10.59 20.14
CA LYS A 41 -10.95 9.14 20.13
C LYS A 41 -9.87 8.65 21.07
N GLN A 42 -10.00 7.42 21.53
CA GLN A 42 -8.90 6.71 22.17
C GLN A 42 -8.39 5.62 21.22
N TYR A 43 -7.16 5.16 21.44
CA TYR A 43 -6.46 4.24 20.56
C TYR A 43 -5.97 3.03 21.33
N ILE A 44 -6.14 1.86 20.74
CA ILE A 44 -5.55 0.59 21.16
C ILE A 44 -4.81 0.06 19.94
N ILE A 45 -3.49 0.23 19.93
CA ILE A 45 -2.65 -0.29 18.86
C ILE A 45 -1.93 -1.54 19.35
N LEU A 46 -2.24 -2.67 18.73
CA LEU A 46 -1.74 -3.98 19.11
C LEU A 46 -0.55 -4.35 18.22
N THR A 47 0.52 -4.85 18.83
CA THR A 47 1.71 -5.37 18.13
C THR A 47 1.73 -6.89 18.11
N SER A 48 0.94 -7.57 18.96
CA SER A 48 0.91 -9.03 19.08
C SER A 48 -0.45 -9.58 19.48
N ASP A 49 -0.69 -10.87 19.18
CA ASP A 49 -1.89 -11.58 19.61
C ASP A 49 -2.00 -11.69 21.14
N GLN A 50 -0.86 -11.72 21.84
CA GLN A 50 -0.84 -11.76 23.30
C GLN A 50 -1.47 -10.51 23.90
N GLN A 51 -1.27 -9.34 23.31
CA GLN A 51 -1.93 -8.11 23.79
C GLN A 51 -3.45 -8.17 23.60
N LEU A 52 -3.93 -8.76 22.50
CA LEU A 52 -5.37 -8.99 22.32
C LEU A 52 -5.92 -9.97 23.36
N LEU A 53 -5.18 -11.05 23.66
CA LEU A 53 -5.54 -12.01 24.70
C LEU A 53 -5.56 -11.36 26.09
N ASP A 54 -4.60 -10.49 26.37
CA ASP A 54 -4.49 -9.79 27.65
C ASP A 54 -5.67 -8.84 27.89
N LEU A 55 -6.19 -8.20 26.84
CA LEU A 55 -7.39 -7.35 26.91
C LEU A 55 -8.69 -8.13 27.24
N MET A 56 -8.65 -9.47 27.26
CA MET A 56 -9.79 -10.26 27.72
C MET A 56 -10.01 -10.14 29.23
N ASP A 57 -8.97 -9.74 29.97
CA ASP A 57 -9.09 -9.20 31.32
C ASP A 57 -9.10 -7.66 31.23
N PRO A 58 -10.23 -6.99 31.48
CA PRO A 58 -10.35 -5.55 31.31
C PRO A 58 -9.47 -4.74 32.28
N ASP A 59 -8.94 -5.35 33.34
CA ASP A 59 -8.06 -4.72 34.32
C ASP A 59 -6.57 -5.01 34.06
N LYS A 60 -6.25 -5.99 33.21
CA LYS A 60 -4.87 -6.27 32.80
C LYS A 60 -4.33 -5.14 31.92
N LYS A 61 -3.14 -4.64 32.26
CA LYS A 61 -2.46 -3.58 31.52
C LYS A 61 -1.64 -4.16 30.38
N ILE A 62 -1.71 -3.51 29.22
CA ILE A 62 -0.84 -3.77 28.06
C ILE A 62 0.03 -2.56 27.76
N ASN A 63 1.16 -2.76 27.09
CA ASN A 63 2.00 -1.67 26.63
C ASN A 63 1.29 -0.91 25.48
N THR A 64 0.93 0.35 25.73
CA THR A 64 0.23 1.24 24.79
C THR A 64 1.12 2.37 24.26
N SER A 65 2.44 2.21 24.38
CA SER A 65 3.42 3.23 23.96
C SER A 65 3.33 3.50 22.45
N LEU A 66 3.32 4.79 22.10
CA LEU A 66 3.35 5.30 20.72
C LEU A 66 4.66 6.05 20.40
N ASN A 67 5.53 6.19 21.39
CA ASN A 67 6.86 6.78 21.30
C ASN A 67 7.75 6.16 22.40
N PHE A 68 8.97 6.68 22.59
CA PHE A 68 9.92 6.12 23.56
C PHE A 68 9.49 6.26 25.03
N GLU A 69 8.50 7.11 25.35
CA GLU A 69 7.89 7.19 26.68
C GLU A 69 6.98 5.98 26.91
N GLN A 70 7.35 5.16 27.90
CA GLN A 70 6.65 3.92 28.18
C GLN A 70 5.31 4.17 28.85
N LYS A 71 4.25 3.59 28.28
CA LYS A 71 2.88 3.73 28.76
C LYS A 71 2.20 2.37 28.84
N TYR A 72 1.51 2.14 29.96
CA TYR A 72 0.75 0.91 30.21
C TYR A 72 -0.65 1.26 30.66
N GLU A 73 -1.64 0.75 29.94
CA GLU A 73 -3.06 1.00 30.23
C GLU A 73 -3.86 -0.31 30.12
N SER A 74 -4.89 -0.43 30.95
CA SER A 74 -5.91 -1.48 30.81
C SER A 74 -7.07 -1.03 29.92
N LEU A 75 -7.89 -1.99 29.46
CA LEU A 75 -9.11 -1.68 28.71
C LEU A 75 -10.06 -0.77 29.52
N ARG A 76 -10.15 -0.99 30.84
CA ARG A 76 -10.95 -0.16 31.75
C ARG A 76 -10.43 1.28 31.81
N GLU A 77 -9.13 1.48 31.98
CA GLU A 77 -8.53 2.83 32.01
C GLU A 77 -8.79 3.59 30.70
N ILE A 78 -8.66 2.91 29.56
CA ILE A 78 -8.93 3.49 28.24
C ILE A 78 -10.41 3.88 28.10
N ARG A 79 -11.33 3.02 28.55
CA ARG A 79 -12.77 3.28 28.55
C ARG A 79 -13.14 4.46 29.45
N GLU A 80 -12.60 4.54 30.67
CA GLU A 80 -12.85 5.66 31.58
C GLU A 80 -12.28 6.98 31.02
N LYS A 81 -11.12 6.93 30.36
CA LYS A 81 -10.56 8.09 29.65
C LYS A 81 -11.42 8.51 28.46
N ALA A 82 -11.94 7.57 27.70
CA ALA A 82 -12.88 7.84 26.61
C ALA A 82 -14.14 8.54 27.15
N LYS A 83 -14.75 8.02 28.22
CA LYS A 83 -15.88 8.65 28.91
C LYS A 83 -15.56 10.07 29.39
N LYS A 84 -14.43 10.25 30.09
CA LYS A 84 -14.00 11.56 30.63
C LYS A 84 -13.78 12.60 29.52
N SER A 85 -13.30 12.17 28.36
CA SER A 85 -13.06 13.05 27.19
C SER A 85 -14.28 13.22 26.29
N GLY A 86 -15.42 12.58 26.60
CA GLY A 86 -16.60 12.58 25.74
C GLY A 86 -16.42 11.79 24.44
N SER A 87 -15.37 10.98 24.31
CA SER A 87 -15.15 10.11 23.16
C SER A 87 -16.24 9.05 23.07
N LYS A 88 -16.74 8.83 21.85
CA LYS A 88 -17.70 7.76 21.52
C LYS A 88 -17.07 6.61 20.74
N THR A 89 -15.76 6.66 20.50
CA THR A 89 -15.06 5.69 19.67
C THR A 89 -13.69 5.34 20.26
N VAL A 90 -13.38 4.05 20.25
CA VAL A 90 -12.03 3.52 20.44
C VAL A 90 -11.57 2.91 19.12
N ILE A 91 -10.43 3.36 18.62
CA ILE A 91 -9.78 2.72 17.47
C ILE A 91 -9.00 1.52 17.98
N LEU A 92 -9.22 0.34 17.39
CA LEU A 92 -8.44 -0.85 17.66
C LEU A 92 -7.86 -1.37 16.34
N ALA A 93 -6.53 -1.37 16.26
CA ALA A 93 -5.80 -1.80 15.06
C ALA A 93 -4.56 -2.61 15.44
N PHE A 94 -4.12 -3.45 14.52
CA PHE A 94 -2.80 -4.09 14.58
C PHE A 94 -1.81 -3.30 13.74
N ASP A 95 -0.67 -3.01 14.35
CA ASP A 95 0.40 -2.24 13.72
C ASP A 95 1.76 -2.61 14.33
N ASN A 96 2.60 -3.20 13.49
CA ASN A 96 3.93 -3.69 13.80
C ASN A 96 4.97 -2.55 13.90
N PHE A 97 4.73 -1.36 13.33
CA PHE A 97 5.61 -0.20 13.42
C PHE A 97 5.89 0.16 14.88
N PHE A 98 4.87 0.10 15.73
CA PHE A 98 4.98 0.47 17.15
C PHE A 98 5.81 -0.50 17.99
N ARG A 99 6.20 -1.67 17.45
CA ARG A 99 7.14 -2.55 18.14
C ARG A 99 8.47 -1.89 18.42
N GLN A 100 8.92 -0.93 17.60
CA GLN A 100 10.18 -0.23 17.86
C GLN A 100 10.19 0.55 19.19
N TYR A 101 9.02 0.90 19.72
CA TYR A 101 8.85 1.58 20.99
C TYR A 101 8.60 0.63 22.16
N ARG A 102 8.45 -0.67 21.90
CA ARG A 102 8.02 -1.68 22.87
C ARG A 102 9.06 -2.79 22.95
N LYS A 103 9.26 -3.37 24.12
CA LYS A 103 10.16 -4.53 24.30
C LYS A 103 9.43 -5.86 24.08
N ASP A 104 8.41 -5.86 23.21
CA ASP A 104 7.54 -7.02 23.01
C ASP A 104 8.24 -8.06 22.13
N GLU A 105 8.28 -9.31 22.58
CA GLU A 105 8.83 -10.40 21.77
C GLU A 105 7.98 -10.67 20.51
N GLY A 106 8.66 -11.00 19.42
CA GLY A 106 8.11 -11.26 18.08
C GLY A 106 7.28 -12.54 17.98
N ALA A 107 6.13 -12.62 18.65
CA ALA A 107 5.23 -13.76 18.46
C ALA A 107 4.59 -13.74 17.06
N GLU A 108 4.55 -14.90 16.41
CA GLU A 108 3.84 -15.13 15.15
C GLU A 108 2.34 -14.81 15.31
N ARG A 109 1.79 -14.03 14.38
CA ARG A 109 0.39 -13.64 14.38
C ARG A 109 -0.50 -14.76 13.80
N LYS A 110 -1.52 -15.15 14.54
CA LYS A 110 -2.49 -16.20 14.21
C LYS A 110 -3.94 -15.70 14.29
N LEU A 111 -4.20 -14.64 15.05
CA LEU A 111 -5.53 -14.04 15.19
C LEU A 111 -5.74 -12.94 14.13
N TYR A 112 -6.45 -13.31 13.07
CA TYR A 112 -6.77 -12.43 11.95
C TYR A 112 -8.25 -11.96 12.00
N PRO A 113 -8.59 -10.81 11.42
CA PRO A 113 -9.95 -10.23 11.45
C PRO A 113 -11.06 -11.16 10.95
N ASP A 114 -10.75 -12.14 10.11
CA ASP A 114 -11.71 -13.11 9.59
C ASP A 114 -11.95 -14.32 10.51
N SER A 115 -11.16 -14.54 11.56
CA SER A 115 -11.27 -15.77 12.35
C SER A 115 -12.40 -15.65 13.38
N ASP A 116 -13.19 -16.72 13.58
CA ASP A 116 -14.25 -16.74 14.60
C ASP A 116 -13.69 -16.42 15.99
N GLU A 117 -12.49 -16.91 16.27
CA GLU A 117 -11.78 -16.65 17.51
C GLU A 117 -11.46 -15.15 17.70
N TYR A 118 -11.01 -14.46 16.65
CA TYR A 118 -10.76 -13.02 16.72
C TYR A 118 -12.06 -12.24 16.91
N ILE A 119 -13.10 -12.56 16.13
CA ILE A 119 -14.42 -11.91 16.23
C ILE A 119 -14.99 -12.06 17.64
N ALA A 120 -14.89 -13.24 18.25
CA ALA A 120 -15.34 -13.48 19.62
C ALA A 120 -14.59 -12.61 20.64
N LYS A 121 -13.28 -12.37 20.46
CA LYS A 121 -12.49 -11.49 21.32
C LYS A 121 -12.88 -10.02 21.13
N ILE A 122 -13.04 -9.57 19.88
CA ILE A 122 -13.51 -8.21 19.60
C ILE A 122 -14.92 -7.97 20.14
N LYS A 123 -15.82 -8.96 20.09
CA LYS A 123 -17.15 -8.87 20.70
C LYS A 123 -17.08 -8.59 22.20
N LYS A 124 -16.21 -9.30 22.94
CA LYS A 124 -16.02 -9.03 24.38
C LYS A 124 -15.56 -7.59 24.65
N ILE A 125 -14.62 -7.09 23.85
CA ILE A 125 -14.15 -5.70 23.95
C ILE A 125 -15.30 -4.73 23.63
N SER A 126 -16.05 -5.00 22.55
CA SER A 126 -17.20 -4.19 22.13
C SER A 126 -18.26 -4.10 23.22
N ASP A 127 -18.61 -5.22 23.86
CA ASP A 127 -19.61 -5.26 24.94
C ASP A 127 -19.18 -4.44 26.14
N PHE A 128 -17.92 -4.59 26.55
CA PHE A 128 -17.36 -3.86 27.67
C PHE A 128 -17.35 -2.33 27.42
N LEU A 129 -17.08 -1.90 26.19
CA LEU A 129 -17.13 -0.49 25.79
C LEU A 129 -18.58 0.04 25.66
N ALA A 130 -19.51 -0.81 25.23
CA ALA A 130 -20.91 -0.45 25.02
C ALA A 130 -21.63 -0.02 26.31
N GLU A 131 -21.15 -0.45 27.49
CA GLU A 131 -21.65 0.02 28.80
C GLU A 131 -21.64 1.55 28.93
N TYR A 132 -20.77 2.26 28.21
CA TYR A 132 -20.74 3.74 28.16
C TYR A 132 -21.08 4.33 26.79
N ASN A 133 -21.77 3.56 25.95
CA ASN A 133 -22.11 3.94 24.58
C ASN A 133 -20.87 4.34 23.76
N ILE A 134 -19.81 3.54 23.89
CA ILE A 134 -18.58 3.67 23.10
C ILE A 134 -18.57 2.52 22.08
N GLY A 135 -18.38 2.85 20.81
CA GLY A 135 -18.21 1.88 19.73
C GLY A 135 -16.75 1.75 19.30
N LEU A 136 -16.53 0.87 18.33
CA LEU A 136 -15.20 0.54 17.81
C LEU A 136 -14.98 1.09 16.40
N GLU A 137 -13.76 1.51 16.12
CA GLU A 137 -13.26 1.72 14.77
C GLU A 137 -12.17 0.69 14.51
N LEU A 138 -12.34 -0.15 13.48
CA LEU A 138 -11.55 -1.38 13.32
C LEU A 138 -10.87 -1.46 11.94
N SER A 139 -9.71 -2.09 11.90
CA SER A 139 -9.00 -2.42 10.65
C SER A 139 -9.52 -3.72 10.05
N LEU A 140 -10.72 -3.68 9.44
CA LEU A 140 -11.38 -4.86 8.85
C LEU A 140 -11.25 -4.92 7.33
N LEU A 141 -11.29 -3.75 6.69
CA LEU A 141 -11.18 -3.56 5.25
C LEU A 141 -9.81 -2.94 4.93
N SER A 142 -8.76 -3.56 5.45
CA SER A 142 -7.38 -3.13 5.28
C SER A 142 -6.59 -4.23 4.57
N PRO A 143 -5.81 -3.88 3.53
CA PRO A 143 -4.86 -4.81 2.96
C PRO A 143 -3.83 -5.31 3.96
N LEU A 144 -3.08 -6.34 3.56
CA LEU A 144 -1.99 -6.95 4.34
C LEU A 144 -2.47 -7.81 5.54
N GLU A 145 -3.78 -7.83 5.82
CA GLU A 145 -4.39 -8.65 6.88
C GLU A 145 -5.38 -9.71 6.37
N LEU A 146 -5.68 -9.73 5.07
CA LEU A 146 -6.81 -10.47 4.50
C LEU A 146 -6.39 -11.74 3.76
N GLY A 147 -5.11 -11.88 3.44
CA GLY A 147 -4.59 -12.97 2.61
C GLY A 147 -4.82 -14.39 3.13
N PRO A 148 -4.34 -14.77 4.34
CA PRO A 148 -4.45 -16.13 4.85
C PRO A 148 -5.91 -16.63 4.92
N ALA A 149 -6.80 -15.73 5.31
CA ALA A 149 -8.24 -15.92 5.36
C ALA A 149 -8.85 -16.22 4.00
N PHE A 150 -8.54 -15.36 3.03
CA PHE A 150 -9.03 -15.48 1.68
C PHE A 150 -8.61 -16.79 1.02
N LYS A 151 -7.37 -17.24 1.28
CA LYS A 151 -6.89 -18.55 0.80
C LYS A 151 -7.70 -19.71 1.39
N ARG A 152 -8.02 -19.68 2.69
CA ARG A 152 -8.91 -20.68 3.32
C ARG A 152 -10.33 -20.65 2.75
N TYR A 153 -10.79 -19.48 2.33
CA TYR A 153 -12.06 -19.29 1.60
C TYR A 153 -11.99 -19.80 0.15
N GLY A 154 -10.86 -20.37 -0.29
CA GLY A 154 -10.65 -20.89 -1.64
C GLY A 154 -10.27 -19.81 -2.66
N GLY A 155 -9.84 -18.65 -2.20
CA GLY A 155 -9.32 -17.55 -3.02
C GLY A 155 -7.85 -17.71 -3.39
N GLU A 156 -7.44 -16.97 -4.42
CA GLU A 156 -6.10 -17.01 -4.98
C GLU A 156 -5.12 -16.06 -4.22
N PRO A 157 -3.82 -16.41 -4.13
CA PRO A 157 -2.80 -15.51 -3.60
C PRO A 157 -2.55 -14.33 -4.52
N GLY A 158 -2.05 -13.23 -3.95
CA GLY A 158 -1.37 -12.18 -4.69
C GLY A 158 -0.13 -12.72 -5.40
N ARG A 159 0.17 -12.16 -6.58
CA ARG A 159 1.32 -12.54 -7.39
C ARG A 159 2.15 -11.31 -7.75
N TRP A 160 3.46 -11.44 -7.58
CA TRP A 160 4.45 -10.46 -7.98
C TRP A 160 5.40 -11.03 -9.02
N VAL A 161 5.86 -10.17 -9.92
CA VAL A 161 6.89 -10.48 -10.91
C VAL A 161 8.12 -9.62 -10.66
N HIS A 162 9.29 -10.26 -10.70
CA HIS A 162 10.60 -9.66 -10.62
C HIS A 162 11.31 -9.87 -11.95
N PHE A 163 11.71 -8.79 -12.62
CA PHE A 163 12.22 -8.89 -13.97
C PHE A 163 13.45 -8.01 -14.26
N LYS A 164 14.29 -8.50 -15.17
CA LYS A 164 15.42 -7.77 -15.77
C LYS A 164 15.73 -8.30 -17.15
N THR A 165 16.56 -7.55 -17.88
CA THR A 165 17.08 -7.93 -19.19
C THR A 165 18.59 -8.11 -19.16
N ASP A 166 19.13 -8.95 -20.04
CA ASP A 166 20.57 -9.10 -20.25
C ASP A 166 20.88 -9.54 -21.68
N LEU A 167 22.16 -9.74 -21.97
CA LEU A 167 22.64 -10.33 -23.23
C LEU A 167 22.29 -11.81 -23.31
N ARG A 168 21.99 -12.22 -24.55
CA ARG A 168 21.89 -13.62 -24.96
C ARG A 168 22.86 -13.84 -26.11
N ASP A 169 23.57 -14.96 -26.10
CA ASP A 169 24.39 -15.35 -27.24
C ASP A 169 23.49 -15.61 -28.46
N PRO A 170 23.62 -14.85 -29.56
CA PRO A 170 22.74 -14.97 -30.71
C PRO A 170 22.93 -16.27 -31.50
N GLU A 171 24.06 -16.97 -31.34
CA GLU A 171 24.35 -18.22 -32.05
C GLU A 171 23.98 -19.44 -31.22
N THR A 172 24.41 -19.48 -29.96
CA THR A 172 24.22 -20.64 -29.09
C THR A 172 22.92 -20.59 -28.29
N GLY A 173 22.40 -19.39 -28.05
CA GLY A 173 21.26 -19.15 -27.17
C GLY A 173 21.57 -19.21 -25.68
N LYS A 174 22.85 -19.22 -25.31
CA LYS A 174 23.30 -19.18 -23.93
C LYS A 174 23.02 -17.80 -23.30
N PHE A 175 22.60 -17.78 -22.05
CA PHE A 175 22.58 -16.57 -21.23
C PHE A 175 22.81 -16.93 -19.75
N ASP A 176 23.18 -15.92 -18.96
CA ASP A 176 23.49 -16.06 -17.54
C ASP A 176 23.19 -14.74 -16.82
N MET A 177 22.33 -14.78 -15.81
CA MET A 177 21.80 -13.58 -15.15
C MET A 177 21.71 -13.77 -13.64
N MET A 178 22.24 -12.79 -12.90
CA MET A 178 22.07 -12.71 -11.45
C MET A 178 20.86 -11.85 -11.05
N PHE A 179 20.11 -12.32 -10.07
CA PHE A 179 18.99 -11.64 -9.42
C PHE A 179 19.26 -11.49 -7.92
N TRP A 180 18.69 -10.45 -7.30
CA TRP A 180 18.42 -10.44 -5.86
C TRP A 180 17.04 -11.05 -5.62
N GLU A 181 16.99 -12.37 -5.47
CA GLU A 181 15.74 -13.06 -5.13
C GLU A 181 15.22 -12.57 -3.78
N GLN A 182 13.95 -12.19 -3.74
CA GLN A 182 13.31 -11.67 -2.54
C GLN A 182 12.60 -12.80 -1.78
N LEU A 183 12.92 -12.93 -0.51
CA LEU A 183 12.52 -14.05 0.36
C LEU A 183 11.48 -13.63 1.38
N ALA A 184 11.61 -12.41 1.92
CA ALA A 184 10.66 -11.88 2.88
C ALA A 184 10.61 -10.36 2.84
N TRP A 185 9.44 -9.84 3.15
CA TRP A 185 9.11 -8.42 3.22
C TRP A 185 8.56 -8.07 4.58
N SER A 186 8.72 -6.82 5.02
CA SER A 186 8.09 -6.35 6.27
C SER A 186 7.33 -5.05 6.07
N ASN A 187 6.14 -5.00 6.66
CA ASN A 187 5.24 -3.87 6.61
C ASN A 187 4.51 -3.69 7.95
N ASN A 188 3.53 -2.78 7.97
CA ASN A 188 2.70 -2.47 9.12
C ASN A 188 2.02 -3.69 9.76
N LYS A 189 1.82 -4.78 9.03
CA LYS A 189 1.17 -6.00 9.54
C LYS A 189 2.18 -7.09 9.93
N GLY A 190 3.46 -6.79 9.84
CA GLY A 190 4.57 -7.65 10.20
C GLY A 190 5.31 -8.19 8.97
N LYS A 191 6.12 -9.22 9.23
CA LYS A 191 6.93 -9.88 8.21
C LYS A 191 6.12 -10.92 7.44
N ILE A 192 6.23 -10.91 6.13
CA ILE A 192 5.63 -11.88 5.22
C ILE A 192 6.72 -12.59 4.41
N ASN A 193 6.57 -13.91 4.25
CA ASN A 193 7.49 -14.70 3.41
C ASN A 193 6.93 -14.80 2.00
N LEU A 194 7.82 -14.69 1.02
CA LEU A 194 7.52 -14.84 -0.40
C LEU A 194 7.85 -16.26 -0.83
N GLN A 195 7.03 -16.81 -1.73
CA GLN A 195 7.28 -18.10 -2.33
C GLN A 195 7.55 -17.92 -3.82
N ARG A 196 8.74 -18.34 -4.28
CA ARG A 196 9.03 -18.46 -5.70
C ARG A 196 8.07 -19.46 -6.33
N SER A 197 7.30 -19.01 -7.31
CA SER A 197 6.27 -19.82 -8.00
C SER A 197 6.67 -20.23 -9.41
N GLY A 198 7.72 -19.63 -9.99
CA GLY A 198 8.24 -20.04 -11.29
C GLY A 198 9.13 -18.99 -11.95
N VAL A 199 9.71 -19.35 -13.09
CA VAL A 199 10.49 -18.46 -13.94
C VAL A 199 10.00 -18.57 -15.37
N ARG A 200 10.01 -17.46 -16.09
CA ARG A 200 9.82 -17.40 -17.55
C ARG A 200 10.94 -16.59 -18.16
N ALA A 201 11.33 -16.92 -19.38
CA ALA A 201 12.36 -16.20 -20.11
C ALA A 201 11.90 -15.97 -21.55
N PHE A 202 12.25 -14.81 -22.09
CA PHE A 202 11.87 -14.39 -23.43
C PHE A 202 13.10 -13.86 -24.17
N ALA A 203 13.35 -14.38 -25.36
CA ALA A 203 14.33 -13.82 -26.28
C ALA A 203 13.69 -12.66 -27.06
N PHE A 204 14.44 -11.59 -27.27
CA PHE A 204 13.98 -10.46 -28.08
C PHE A 204 15.15 -9.80 -28.82
N LYS A 205 14.81 -8.88 -29.73
CA LYS A 205 15.76 -7.97 -30.37
C LYS A 205 15.32 -6.55 -30.08
N GLU A 206 16.27 -5.64 -30.01
CA GLU A 206 15.98 -4.22 -29.82
C GLU A 206 16.66 -3.35 -30.86
N LYS A 207 15.99 -2.27 -31.24
CA LYS A 207 16.52 -1.22 -32.10
C LYS A 207 16.63 0.06 -31.30
N ARG A 208 17.85 0.60 -31.20
CA ARG A 208 18.04 1.92 -30.57
C ARG A 208 17.44 3.02 -31.45
N LEU A 209 16.69 3.92 -30.84
CA LEU A 209 16.11 5.08 -31.52
C LEU A 209 17.10 6.25 -31.57
N ALA A 210 17.07 7.01 -32.67
CA ALA A 210 17.91 8.20 -32.82
C ALA A 210 17.50 9.29 -31.82
N GLY A 211 18.46 10.08 -31.35
CA GLY A 211 18.19 11.28 -30.54
C GLY A 211 17.78 11.06 -29.08
N GLY A 212 17.62 9.82 -28.61
CA GLY A 212 17.20 9.53 -27.23
C GLY A 212 17.86 8.30 -26.61
N ASP A 213 17.38 7.92 -25.43
CA ASP A 213 17.75 6.71 -24.70
C ASP A 213 16.59 5.68 -24.71
N PHE A 214 15.86 5.64 -25.84
CA PHE A 214 14.79 4.66 -26.11
C PHE A 214 15.27 3.50 -27.00
N PHE A 215 14.75 2.31 -26.71
CA PHE A 215 15.01 1.07 -27.43
C PHE A 215 13.68 0.44 -27.83
N ALA A 216 13.43 0.34 -29.13
CA ALA A 216 12.22 -0.25 -29.69
C ALA A 216 12.30 -1.77 -29.72
N VAL A 217 11.26 -2.43 -29.21
CA VAL A 217 11.05 -3.88 -29.23
C VAL A 217 9.60 -4.14 -29.63
N ASN A 218 9.38 -4.75 -30.79
CA ASN A 218 8.05 -5.13 -31.24
C ASN A 218 7.49 -6.25 -30.33
N PRO A 219 6.26 -6.14 -29.79
CA PRO A 219 5.64 -7.19 -28.97
C PRO A 219 5.59 -8.59 -29.60
N ASP A 220 5.55 -8.67 -30.93
CA ASP A 220 5.51 -9.94 -31.68
C ASP A 220 6.90 -10.58 -31.82
N ASP A 221 7.97 -9.79 -31.66
CA ASP A 221 9.36 -10.26 -31.64
C ASP A 221 9.80 -10.71 -30.23
N ILE A 222 8.91 -10.74 -29.24
CA ILE A 222 9.20 -11.25 -27.90
C ILE A 222 8.82 -12.73 -27.86
N ILE A 223 9.81 -13.62 -27.97
CA ILE A 223 9.61 -15.06 -28.11
C ILE A 223 9.98 -15.79 -26.83
N GLU A 224 9.06 -16.58 -26.28
CA GLU A 224 9.30 -17.34 -25.05
C GLU A 224 10.32 -18.47 -25.25
N ILE A 225 11.24 -18.61 -24.31
CA ILE A 225 12.17 -19.73 -24.20
C ILE A 225 11.50 -20.78 -23.30
N THR A 226 10.97 -21.83 -23.92
CA THR A 226 10.04 -22.78 -23.26
C THR A 226 10.71 -23.91 -22.50
N SER A 227 12.04 -24.04 -22.55
CA SER A 227 12.78 -25.16 -21.93
C SER A 227 14.21 -24.77 -21.59
N GLY A 228 14.88 -25.57 -20.75
CA GLY A 228 16.33 -25.44 -20.50
C GLY A 228 16.74 -24.29 -19.57
N ILE A 229 15.79 -23.65 -18.91
CA ILE A 229 16.05 -22.61 -17.91
C ILE A 229 16.46 -23.30 -16.61
N GLU A 230 17.65 -22.97 -16.11
CA GLU A 230 18.23 -23.51 -14.88
C GLU A 230 18.38 -22.40 -13.83
N LEU A 231 18.22 -22.78 -12.56
CA LEU A 231 18.34 -21.89 -11.41
C LEU A 231 19.44 -22.42 -10.48
N GLU A 232 20.26 -21.52 -9.96
CA GLU A 232 21.29 -21.83 -8.98
C GLU A 232 21.28 -20.79 -7.86
N GLU A 233 21.03 -21.25 -6.63
CA GLU A 233 20.98 -20.42 -5.43
C GLU A 233 22.38 -20.28 -4.84
N TRP A 234 22.85 -19.05 -4.68
CA TRP A 234 24.20 -18.80 -4.15
C TRP A 234 24.19 -18.80 -2.62
N GLN A 235 24.71 -19.89 -2.05
CA GLN A 235 24.86 -20.06 -0.61
C GLN A 235 25.75 -18.95 0.00
N GLY A 236 25.42 -18.52 1.21
CA GLY A 236 26.16 -17.48 1.93
C GLY A 236 25.87 -16.04 1.47
N THR A 237 24.94 -15.84 0.54
CA THR A 237 24.48 -14.49 0.12
C THR A 237 23.13 -14.09 0.73
N GLU A 238 22.54 -14.98 1.53
CA GLU A 238 21.23 -14.78 2.13
C GLU A 238 21.30 -13.73 3.23
N SER A 239 20.31 -12.84 3.24
CA SER A 239 20.12 -11.91 4.36
C SER A 239 19.77 -12.69 5.64
N PRO A 240 20.17 -12.20 6.82
CA PRO A 240 19.83 -12.81 8.11
C PRO A 240 18.33 -13.07 8.28
N ASP A 241 17.97 -14.09 9.07
CA ASP A 241 16.58 -14.50 9.27
C ASP A 241 15.74 -13.42 9.96
N GLU A 242 16.36 -12.60 10.80
CA GLU A 242 15.76 -11.49 11.52
C GLU A 242 15.60 -10.22 10.68
N ALA A 243 16.21 -10.15 9.49
CA ALA A 243 16.14 -8.96 8.66
C ALA A 243 14.69 -8.67 8.22
N SER A 244 14.30 -7.39 8.24
CA SER A 244 12.97 -6.93 7.83
C SER A 244 12.71 -7.19 6.35
N PHE A 245 13.72 -6.95 5.52
CA PHE A 245 13.78 -7.36 4.13
C PHE A 245 14.80 -8.48 3.98
N ARG A 246 14.40 -9.59 3.37
CA ARG A 246 15.30 -10.71 3.10
C ARG A 246 15.46 -10.94 1.62
N SER A 247 16.72 -11.11 1.20
CA SER A 247 17.06 -11.47 -0.17
C SER A 247 18.25 -12.43 -0.22
N ARG A 248 18.48 -13.01 -1.40
CA ARG A 248 19.67 -13.77 -1.73
C ARG A 248 20.04 -13.66 -3.20
N ARG A 249 21.26 -14.03 -3.56
CA ARG A 249 21.67 -14.13 -4.96
C ARG A 249 21.11 -15.41 -5.59
N LEU A 250 20.40 -15.23 -6.70
CA LEU A 250 19.90 -16.30 -7.54
C LEU A 250 20.45 -16.14 -8.96
N ARG A 251 21.13 -17.15 -9.45
CA ARG A 251 21.55 -17.23 -10.85
C ARG A 251 20.46 -17.91 -11.65
N ILE A 252 20.10 -17.32 -12.79
CA ILE A 252 19.17 -17.88 -13.77
C ILE A 252 19.90 -17.93 -15.11
N PHE A 253 20.01 -19.12 -15.69
CA PHE A 253 20.82 -19.31 -16.89
C PHE A 253 20.21 -20.34 -17.84
N HIS A 254 20.72 -20.36 -19.07
CA HIS A 254 20.36 -21.34 -20.09
C HIS A 254 21.64 -21.78 -20.79
N LYS A 255 21.86 -23.10 -20.93
CA LYS A 255 23.10 -23.66 -21.51
C LYS A 255 23.24 -23.44 -23.01
N GLY A 256 22.15 -23.10 -23.68
CA GLY A 256 22.06 -22.95 -25.13
C GLY A 256 21.50 -24.21 -25.79
N ASP A 257 20.59 -24.02 -26.73
CA ASP A 257 19.95 -25.08 -27.52
C ASP A 257 20.01 -24.79 -29.03
N GLY A 258 20.72 -23.72 -29.42
CA GLY A 258 20.85 -23.27 -30.81
C GLY A 258 19.55 -22.75 -31.45
N LYS A 259 18.45 -22.63 -30.69
CA LYS A 259 17.19 -22.06 -31.19
C LYS A 259 17.19 -20.54 -31.12
N LEU A 260 16.23 -19.91 -31.80
CA LEU A 260 16.07 -18.45 -31.83
C LEU A 260 17.38 -17.74 -32.22
N LYS A 261 18.02 -18.21 -33.31
CA LYS A 261 19.26 -17.61 -33.81
C LYS A 261 19.08 -16.13 -34.15
N GLY A 262 20.09 -15.34 -33.84
CA GLY A 262 20.10 -13.89 -34.02
C GLY A 262 19.35 -13.09 -32.95
N TYR A 263 18.64 -13.72 -32.01
CA TYR A 263 18.08 -13.04 -30.84
C TYR A 263 19.17 -12.89 -29.78
N ASP A 264 19.59 -11.64 -29.55
CA ASP A 264 20.80 -11.27 -28.82
C ASP A 264 20.51 -10.65 -27.44
N LYS A 265 19.24 -10.65 -27.03
CA LYS A 265 18.78 -10.20 -25.71
C LYS A 265 17.86 -11.24 -25.09
N VAL A 266 17.85 -11.25 -23.76
CA VAL A 266 16.93 -12.05 -22.95
C VAL A 266 16.26 -11.17 -21.91
N PHE A 267 14.98 -11.44 -21.67
CA PHE A 267 14.15 -10.87 -20.62
C PHE A 267 13.68 -12.01 -19.72
N VAL A 268 14.00 -11.94 -18.43
CA VAL A 268 13.64 -12.99 -17.47
C VAL A 268 12.66 -12.42 -16.46
N VAL A 269 11.61 -13.19 -16.18
CA VAL A 269 10.54 -12.90 -15.23
C VAL A 269 10.52 -14.00 -14.17
N LEU A 270 10.92 -13.65 -12.96
CA LEU A 270 10.85 -14.48 -11.76
C LEU A 270 9.53 -14.18 -11.04
N ASN A 271 8.80 -15.23 -10.65
CA ASN A 271 7.45 -15.11 -10.09
C ASN A 271 7.45 -15.40 -8.60
N TYR A 272 6.70 -14.59 -7.85
CA TYR A 272 6.44 -14.79 -6.44
C TYR A 272 4.94 -14.85 -6.17
N THR A 273 4.54 -15.69 -5.23
CA THR A 273 3.25 -15.55 -4.54
C THR A 273 3.48 -14.97 -3.16
N THR A 274 2.58 -14.08 -2.74
CA THR A 274 2.57 -13.52 -1.38
C THR A 274 1.49 -14.19 -0.53
N PRO A 275 1.54 -14.05 0.80
CA PRO A 275 0.45 -14.48 1.69
C PRO A 275 -0.84 -13.72 1.43
N GLU A 276 -0.75 -12.52 0.85
CA GLU A 276 -1.84 -11.60 0.57
C GLU A 276 -2.84 -12.12 -0.48
N MET A 277 -4.05 -11.57 -0.53
CA MET A 277 -5.09 -12.00 -1.47
C MET A 277 -4.93 -11.42 -2.88
N ASP A 278 -5.53 -12.08 -3.86
CA ASP A 278 -5.78 -11.50 -5.17
C ASP A 278 -7.02 -10.60 -5.17
N TYR A 279 -6.80 -9.29 -5.07
CA TYR A 279 -7.86 -8.26 -5.09
C TYR A 279 -8.64 -8.20 -6.42
N PHE A 280 -8.16 -8.86 -7.47
CA PHE A 280 -8.84 -8.93 -8.77
C PHE A 280 -9.71 -10.18 -8.89
N SER A 281 -9.63 -11.09 -7.92
CA SER A 281 -10.43 -12.31 -7.91
C SER A 281 -11.93 -11.98 -7.82
N PRO A 282 -12.80 -12.69 -8.58
CA PRO A 282 -14.25 -12.54 -8.45
C PRO A 282 -14.76 -12.95 -7.06
N LYS A 283 -13.95 -13.66 -6.27
CA LYS A 283 -14.27 -14.05 -4.88
C LYS A 283 -13.97 -12.94 -3.87
N ALA A 284 -13.22 -11.90 -4.25
CA ALA A 284 -12.75 -10.87 -3.32
C ALA A 284 -13.90 -10.10 -2.66
N LEU A 285 -14.84 -9.56 -3.44
CA LEU A 285 -15.96 -8.79 -2.88
C LEU A 285 -16.86 -9.64 -1.96
N PRO A 286 -17.35 -10.83 -2.38
CA PRO A 286 -18.14 -11.70 -1.51
C PRO A 286 -17.44 -12.04 -0.18
N PHE A 287 -16.11 -12.22 -0.22
CA PHE A 287 -15.32 -12.47 0.98
C PHE A 287 -15.31 -11.25 1.93
N LEU A 288 -15.07 -10.03 1.41
CA LEU A 288 -15.09 -8.82 2.23
C LEU A 288 -16.48 -8.53 2.82
N GLU A 289 -17.55 -8.71 2.03
CA GLU A 289 -18.93 -8.58 2.51
C GLU A 289 -19.24 -9.59 3.61
N ASN A 290 -18.74 -10.83 3.48
CA ASN A 290 -18.88 -11.86 4.50
C ASN A 290 -18.19 -11.48 5.83
N ILE A 291 -16.98 -10.90 5.78
CA ILE A 291 -16.31 -10.37 6.98
C ILE A 291 -17.23 -9.35 7.66
N MET A 292 -17.69 -8.33 6.94
CA MET A 292 -18.55 -7.29 7.51
C MET A 292 -19.84 -7.86 8.09
N LYS A 293 -20.44 -8.85 7.41
CA LYS A 293 -21.63 -9.54 7.90
C LYS A 293 -21.41 -10.25 9.22
N ARG A 294 -20.28 -10.95 9.38
CA ARG A 294 -19.98 -11.70 10.61
C ARG A 294 -19.78 -10.80 11.83
N TYR A 295 -19.20 -9.61 11.65
CA TYR A 295 -19.11 -8.62 12.73
C TYR A 295 -20.48 -8.06 13.13
N TYR A 296 -21.34 -7.82 12.14
CA TYR A 296 -22.71 -7.37 12.38
C TYR A 296 -23.54 -8.44 13.08
N ASP A 297 -23.52 -9.68 12.58
CA ASP A 297 -24.24 -10.81 13.17
C ASP A 297 -23.76 -11.10 14.60
N ALA A 298 -22.47 -10.87 14.88
CA ALA A 298 -21.91 -10.95 16.21
C ALA A 298 -22.38 -9.81 17.13
N GLY A 299 -23.06 -8.78 16.64
CA GLY A 299 -23.55 -7.65 17.44
C GLY A 299 -22.45 -6.66 17.86
N ILE A 300 -21.34 -6.58 17.11
CA ILE A 300 -20.24 -5.65 17.41
C ILE A 300 -20.65 -4.23 17.04
N ASN A 301 -20.52 -3.28 17.98
CA ASN A 301 -20.87 -1.89 17.79
C ASN A 301 -19.76 -1.16 17.01
N LEU A 302 -19.82 -1.22 15.68
CA LEU A 302 -18.85 -0.62 14.78
C LEU A 302 -19.22 0.83 14.45
N ASN A 303 -18.37 1.82 14.75
CA ASN A 303 -18.55 3.24 14.43
C ASN A 303 -17.78 3.71 13.19
N GLY A 304 -16.81 2.94 12.72
CA GLY A 304 -16.00 3.29 11.56
C GLY A 304 -14.98 2.21 11.22
N LEU A 305 -14.12 2.51 10.26
CA LEU A 305 -13.03 1.67 9.80
C LEU A 305 -11.69 2.41 9.96
N TYR A 306 -10.63 1.66 10.23
CA TYR A 306 -9.25 2.17 10.29
C TYR A 306 -8.40 1.54 9.19
N SER A 307 -7.76 2.36 8.38
CA SER A 307 -7.08 1.92 7.17
C SER A 307 -5.86 2.80 6.93
N ASP A 308 -4.83 2.51 7.71
CA ASP A 308 -3.52 3.13 7.55
C ASP A 308 -2.76 2.46 6.43
N GLU A 309 -2.04 3.25 5.64
CA GLU A 309 -1.14 2.70 4.63
C GLU A 309 -1.90 1.70 3.70
N MET A 310 -2.97 2.19 3.02
CA MET A 310 -3.89 1.38 2.20
C MET A 310 -3.30 0.85 0.87
N HIS A 311 -2.27 0.05 0.98
CA HIS A 311 -1.56 -0.54 -0.12
C HIS A 311 -1.45 -2.04 0.05
N ILE A 312 -1.55 -2.71 -1.08
CA ILE A 312 -1.96 -4.11 -1.09
C ILE A 312 -0.80 -5.08 -1.08
N GLN A 313 0.44 -4.63 -1.32
CA GLN A 313 1.38 -5.53 -1.98
C GLN A 313 2.89 -5.28 -1.77
N GLN A 314 3.38 -4.24 -1.08
CA GLN A 314 4.84 -4.03 -0.84
C GLN A 314 5.23 -3.93 0.65
N ASP A 315 6.37 -3.29 0.93
CA ASP A 315 7.08 -3.32 2.21
C ASP A 315 7.89 -2.02 2.41
N TRP A 316 8.44 -1.82 3.61
CA TRP A 316 9.15 -0.58 3.96
C TRP A 316 10.59 -0.48 3.41
N SER A 317 11.05 -1.44 2.63
CA SER A 317 12.41 -1.51 2.09
C SER A 317 12.51 -0.78 0.75
N TYR A 318 12.28 0.54 0.78
CA TYR A 318 12.16 1.42 -0.39
C TYR A 318 13.23 1.22 -1.45
N PHE A 319 14.48 1.07 -1.02
CA PHE A 319 15.68 1.00 -1.87
C PHE A 319 16.17 -0.43 -2.16
N SER A 320 15.46 -1.46 -1.67
CA SER A 320 15.93 -2.85 -1.72
C SER A 320 15.24 -3.71 -2.79
N HIS A 321 14.31 -3.14 -3.56
CA HIS A 321 13.58 -3.84 -4.63
C HIS A 321 14.15 -3.58 -6.03
N HIS A 322 15.45 -3.31 -6.08
CA HIS A 322 16.13 -2.91 -7.30
C HIS A 322 17.18 -3.93 -7.73
N ASP A 323 17.23 -4.18 -9.03
CA ASP A 323 18.32 -4.92 -9.66
C ASP A 323 19.01 -3.99 -10.66
N ASN A 324 20.34 -3.83 -10.53
CA ASN A 324 21.14 -2.87 -11.31
C ASN A 324 20.60 -1.41 -11.26
N GLY A 325 20.07 -0.98 -10.12
CA GLY A 325 19.52 0.37 -9.93
C GLY A 325 18.12 0.59 -10.52
N GLN A 326 17.50 -0.44 -11.11
CA GLN A 326 16.13 -0.40 -11.61
C GLN A 326 15.17 -1.00 -10.59
N PHE A 327 14.06 -0.32 -10.29
CA PHE A 327 12.95 -0.92 -9.55
C PHE A 327 12.32 -2.07 -10.36
N ALA A 328 12.48 -3.31 -9.86
CA ALA A 328 12.36 -4.52 -10.68
C ALA A 328 11.09 -5.35 -10.42
N LEU A 329 10.20 -4.88 -9.54
CA LEU A 329 9.01 -5.59 -9.11
C LEU A 329 7.70 -5.00 -9.66
N ARG A 330 6.73 -5.84 -10.03
CA ARG A 330 5.34 -5.42 -10.30
C ARG A 330 4.34 -6.46 -9.80
N TYR A 331 3.18 -6.02 -9.30
CA TYR A 331 2.09 -6.93 -9.04
C TYR A 331 1.41 -7.34 -10.33
N LEU A 332 1.11 -8.63 -10.48
CA LEU A 332 0.57 -9.18 -11.71
C LEU A 332 -0.16 -10.51 -11.47
N SER A 333 -1.29 -10.48 -10.75
CA SER A 333 -2.13 -11.68 -10.59
C SER A 333 -2.81 -12.11 -11.89
N GLN A 334 -3.17 -13.39 -11.97
CA GLN A 334 -3.86 -13.92 -13.16
C GLN A 334 -5.20 -13.20 -13.38
N ASN A 335 -5.95 -12.90 -12.32
CA ASN A 335 -7.21 -12.18 -12.45
C ASN A 335 -6.98 -10.72 -12.89
N MET A 336 -5.89 -10.07 -12.47
CA MET A 336 -5.51 -8.75 -12.98
C MET A 336 -5.21 -8.80 -14.48
N ILE A 337 -4.44 -9.80 -14.93
CA ILE A 337 -4.13 -10.02 -16.35
C ILE A 337 -5.42 -10.19 -17.16
N LEU A 338 -6.31 -11.07 -16.73
CA LEU A 338 -7.59 -11.31 -17.41
C LEU A 338 -8.45 -10.04 -17.48
N LYS A 339 -8.50 -9.27 -16.39
CA LYS A 339 -9.23 -7.99 -16.34
C LYS A 339 -8.61 -6.95 -17.29
N TYR A 340 -7.29 -6.86 -17.35
CA TYR A 340 -6.58 -5.96 -18.26
C TYR A 340 -6.84 -6.36 -19.73
N ALA A 341 -6.66 -7.63 -20.06
CA ALA A 341 -6.83 -8.14 -21.42
C ALA A 341 -8.27 -7.94 -21.91
N LYS A 342 -9.27 -8.22 -21.08
CA LYS A 342 -10.68 -7.98 -21.39
C LYS A 342 -10.96 -6.50 -21.71
N ARG A 343 -10.27 -5.57 -21.06
CA ARG A 343 -10.52 -4.12 -21.20
C ARG A 343 -9.73 -3.46 -22.31
N TYR A 344 -8.52 -3.95 -22.59
CA TYR A 344 -7.56 -3.23 -23.42
C TYR A 344 -6.97 -4.02 -24.59
N GLY A 345 -7.23 -5.33 -24.70
CA GLY A 345 -6.78 -6.15 -25.81
C GLY A 345 -6.44 -7.59 -25.40
N ALA A 346 -6.91 -8.58 -26.19
CA ALA A 346 -6.70 -10.00 -25.90
C ALA A 346 -5.21 -10.41 -25.92
N GLU A 347 -4.37 -9.66 -26.64
CA GLU A 347 -2.92 -9.87 -26.68
C GLU A 347 -2.26 -9.78 -25.30
N TYR A 348 -2.84 -8.99 -24.38
CA TYR A 348 -2.34 -8.84 -23.02
C TYR A 348 -2.67 -10.03 -22.11
N SER A 349 -3.32 -11.09 -22.60
CA SER A 349 -3.52 -12.34 -21.86
C SER A 349 -2.20 -13.02 -21.46
N ASN A 350 -1.10 -12.72 -22.17
CA ASN A 350 0.26 -13.10 -21.77
C ASN A 350 1.04 -11.88 -21.25
N MET A 351 0.50 -11.18 -20.24
CA MET A 351 1.02 -9.89 -19.79
C MET A 351 2.46 -9.95 -19.24
N ASP A 352 2.94 -11.11 -18.80
CA ASP A 352 4.32 -11.30 -18.35
C ASP A 352 5.33 -10.84 -19.40
N LYS A 353 5.12 -11.16 -20.69
CA LYS A 353 6.02 -10.72 -21.78
C LYS A 353 6.04 -9.20 -21.92
N TYR A 354 4.91 -8.54 -21.67
CA TYR A 354 4.76 -7.09 -21.75
C TYR A 354 5.38 -6.34 -20.57
N MET A 355 5.75 -7.04 -19.49
CA MET A 355 6.52 -6.43 -18.39
C MET A 355 7.90 -5.95 -18.85
N LEU A 356 8.39 -6.42 -20.00
CA LEU A 356 9.57 -5.86 -20.68
C LEU A 356 9.45 -4.34 -20.84
N TYR A 357 8.25 -3.83 -21.11
CA TYR A 357 8.03 -2.40 -21.27
C TYR A 357 8.03 -1.62 -19.97
N PHE A 358 8.20 -2.24 -18.80
CA PHE A 358 8.52 -1.55 -17.55
C PHE A 358 10.01 -1.51 -17.25
N VAL A 359 10.85 -2.17 -18.06
CA VAL A 359 12.30 -2.14 -17.90
C VAL A 359 12.81 -0.73 -18.21
N SER A 360 13.49 -0.16 -17.22
CA SER A 360 14.12 1.15 -17.30
C SER A 360 15.42 1.14 -16.51
N GLY A 361 16.52 1.55 -17.11
CA GLY A 361 17.79 1.62 -16.40
C GLY A 361 18.99 1.68 -17.31
N SER A 362 20.16 1.53 -16.69
CA SER A 362 21.43 1.44 -17.39
C SER A 362 21.50 0.19 -18.29
N LYS A 363 22.24 0.30 -19.40
CA LYS A 363 22.51 -0.81 -20.32
C LYS A 363 24.02 -1.04 -20.39
N PRO A 364 24.60 -1.79 -19.42
CA PRO A 364 26.06 -1.91 -19.27
C PRO A 364 26.74 -2.57 -20.48
N TYR A 365 26.01 -3.31 -21.31
CA TYR A 365 26.52 -3.92 -22.53
C TYR A 365 26.73 -2.93 -23.70
N LEU A 366 26.32 -1.67 -23.58
CA LEU A 366 26.62 -0.67 -24.60
C LEU A 366 28.12 -0.30 -24.55
N LYS A 367 28.80 -0.33 -25.69
CA LYS A 367 30.21 0.07 -25.83
C LYS A 367 30.46 1.59 -25.84
N THR A 368 29.63 2.37 -25.14
CA THR A 368 29.70 3.84 -25.15
C THR A 368 29.45 4.39 -23.75
N THR A 369 29.80 5.66 -23.53
CA THR A 369 29.49 6.37 -22.28
C THR A 369 27.99 6.46 -21.97
N ARG A 370 27.10 6.07 -22.89
CA ARG A 370 25.66 5.96 -22.61
C ARG A 370 25.28 4.71 -21.82
N ALA A 371 26.19 3.76 -21.63
CA ALA A 371 25.93 2.53 -20.89
C ALA A 371 25.41 2.77 -19.47
N ASN A 372 25.78 3.89 -18.86
CA ASN A 372 25.38 4.31 -17.52
C ASN A 372 24.12 5.20 -17.49
N ARG A 373 23.57 5.59 -18.65
CA ARG A 373 22.38 6.44 -18.72
C ARG A 373 21.13 5.63 -18.48
N ASN A 374 20.12 6.25 -17.90
CA ASN A 374 18.80 5.66 -17.81
C ASN A 374 18.20 5.54 -19.21
N SER A 375 17.82 4.33 -19.60
CA SER A 375 17.22 4.02 -20.89
C SER A 375 15.88 3.30 -20.68
N GLN A 376 15.00 3.35 -21.68
CA GLN A 376 13.68 2.74 -21.61
C GLN A 376 13.38 1.90 -22.84
N ILE A 377 12.65 0.81 -22.65
CA ILE A 377 12.14 -0.03 -23.75
C ILE A 377 10.73 0.42 -24.14
N VAL A 378 10.49 0.58 -25.44
CA VAL A 378 9.22 1.00 -26.06
C VAL A 378 8.78 -0.01 -27.11
N MET A 379 7.48 -0.06 -27.42
CA MET A 379 6.87 -1.06 -28.31
C MET A 379 7.29 -0.93 -29.78
N GLY A 380 7.84 0.21 -30.20
CA GLY A 380 8.21 0.44 -31.58
C GLY A 380 8.87 1.80 -31.79
N ASP A 381 9.17 2.14 -33.04
CA ASP A 381 9.93 3.33 -33.41
C ASP A 381 9.08 4.50 -33.93
N THR A 382 7.77 4.30 -34.05
CA THR A 382 6.83 5.37 -34.37
C THR A 382 6.34 6.09 -33.11
N SER A 383 5.90 7.34 -33.26
CA SER A 383 5.29 8.10 -32.15
C SER A 383 4.06 7.41 -31.57
N GLU A 384 3.30 6.68 -32.38
CA GLU A 384 2.12 5.91 -31.96
C GLU A 384 2.53 4.74 -31.05
N GLU A 385 3.55 3.96 -31.42
CA GLU A 385 4.01 2.81 -30.61
C GLU A 385 4.68 3.25 -29.31
N ILE A 386 5.43 4.37 -29.35
CA ILE A 386 5.95 5.01 -28.15
C ILE A 386 4.78 5.41 -27.24
N ASN A 387 3.75 6.08 -27.78
CA ASN A 387 2.56 6.43 -27.01
C ASN A 387 1.85 5.19 -26.45
N LYS A 388 1.69 4.12 -27.24
CA LYS A 388 1.10 2.84 -26.84
C LYS A 388 1.83 2.25 -25.63
N THR A 389 3.15 2.41 -25.56
CA THR A 389 3.96 1.98 -24.41
C THR A 389 3.56 2.74 -23.13
N PHE A 390 3.49 4.06 -23.18
CA PHE A 390 3.14 4.87 -22.01
C PHE A 390 1.67 4.68 -21.61
N LEU A 391 0.79 4.55 -22.59
CA LEU A 391 -0.62 4.24 -22.36
C LEU A 391 -0.81 2.86 -21.71
N PHE A 392 -0.02 1.86 -22.11
CA PHE A 392 0.00 0.55 -21.46
C PHE A 392 0.36 0.66 -19.97
N ARG A 393 1.41 1.42 -19.64
CA ARG A 393 1.86 1.66 -18.26
C ARG A 393 0.83 2.45 -17.43
N ASP A 394 0.28 3.53 -17.98
CA ASP A 394 -0.76 4.34 -17.35
C ASP A 394 -2.00 3.50 -17.01
N ARG A 395 -2.48 2.71 -17.99
CA ARG A 395 -3.61 1.79 -17.80
C ARG A 395 -3.33 0.73 -16.76
N TYR A 396 -2.08 0.25 -16.64
CA TYR A 396 -1.70 -0.72 -15.62
C TYR A 396 -1.85 -0.12 -14.22
N TYR A 397 -1.29 1.06 -13.96
CA TYR A 397 -1.37 1.71 -12.66
C TYR A 397 -2.80 2.11 -12.30
N LYS A 398 -3.57 2.66 -13.25
CA LYS A 398 -4.99 2.97 -13.06
C LYS A 398 -5.81 1.73 -12.75
N LEU A 399 -5.62 0.65 -13.52
CA LEU A 399 -6.35 -0.61 -13.25
C LEU A 399 -5.99 -1.16 -11.88
N LEU A 400 -4.70 -1.13 -11.52
CA LEU A 400 -4.18 -1.61 -10.25
C LEU A 400 -4.87 -0.89 -9.08
N ASN A 401 -4.77 0.45 -9.07
CA ASN A 401 -5.32 1.29 -8.01
C ASN A 401 -6.85 1.26 -7.99
N HIS A 402 -7.50 1.59 -9.11
CA HIS A 402 -8.95 1.80 -9.13
C HIS A 402 -9.72 0.54 -8.79
N SER A 403 -9.26 -0.64 -9.27
CA SER A 403 -9.95 -1.90 -8.97
C SER A 403 -9.96 -2.22 -7.48
N VAL A 404 -8.89 -1.88 -6.78
CA VAL A 404 -8.75 -2.14 -5.35
C VAL A 404 -9.57 -1.14 -4.55
N VAL A 405 -9.52 0.14 -4.93
CA VAL A 405 -10.37 1.16 -4.29
C VAL A 405 -11.85 0.82 -4.48
N ASP A 406 -12.29 0.52 -5.70
CA ASP A 406 -13.69 0.19 -6.01
C ASP A 406 -14.18 -1.03 -5.20
N LEU A 407 -13.31 -2.02 -5.01
CA LEU A 407 -13.59 -3.20 -4.19
C LEU A 407 -13.83 -2.81 -2.73
N PHE A 408 -12.96 -2.00 -2.13
CA PHE A 408 -13.11 -1.55 -0.74
C PHE A 408 -14.29 -0.59 -0.55
N VAL A 409 -14.53 0.31 -1.49
CA VAL A 409 -15.72 1.18 -1.51
C VAL A 409 -16.99 0.33 -1.54
N SER A 410 -17.05 -0.71 -2.38
CA SER A 410 -18.21 -1.61 -2.47
C SER A 410 -18.45 -2.35 -1.15
N ALA A 411 -17.39 -2.93 -0.56
CA ALA A 411 -17.50 -3.62 0.73
C ALA A 411 -17.91 -2.67 1.87
N LYS A 412 -17.41 -1.43 1.87
CA LYS A 412 -17.81 -0.39 2.81
C LYS A 412 -19.29 -0.01 2.66
N GLN A 413 -19.75 0.22 1.43
CA GLN A 413 -21.16 0.54 1.15
C GLN A 413 -22.11 -0.58 1.60
N TYR A 414 -21.70 -1.85 1.41
CA TYR A 414 -22.43 -2.99 1.97
C TYR A 414 -22.52 -2.90 3.50
N ALA A 415 -21.40 -2.63 4.18
CA ALA A 415 -21.38 -2.48 5.63
C ALA A 415 -22.22 -1.29 6.12
N GLU A 416 -22.18 -0.15 5.45
CA GLU A 416 -22.97 1.04 5.82
C GLU A 416 -24.49 0.76 5.73
N LYS A 417 -24.92 0.01 4.71
CA LYS A 417 -26.31 -0.47 4.60
C LYS A 417 -26.65 -1.43 5.74
N LEU A 418 -25.76 -2.38 6.03
CA LEU A 418 -25.97 -3.40 7.05
C LEU A 418 -26.10 -2.79 8.46
N TYR A 419 -25.24 -1.84 8.79
CA TYR A 419 -25.25 -1.10 10.06
C TYR A 419 -26.23 0.08 10.09
N ASN A 420 -26.86 0.40 8.96
CA ASN A 420 -27.75 1.55 8.75
C ASN A 420 -27.12 2.89 9.22
N LYS A 421 -25.84 3.11 8.88
CA LYS A 421 -25.12 4.37 9.17
C LYS A 421 -23.86 4.51 8.32
N ASP A 422 -23.40 5.76 8.18
CA ASP A 422 -22.08 6.07 7.62
C ASP A 422 -20.97 5.45 8.50
N LEU A 423 -20.01 4.78 7.86
CA LEU A 423 -18.80 4.27 8.51
C LEU A 423 -17.62 5.11 8.05
N LEU A 424 -17.15 6.03 8.87
CA LEU A 424 -15.98 6.83 8.53
C LEU A 424 -14.76 5.91 8.46
N THR A 425 -13.98 6.01 7.38
CA THR A 425 -12.72 5.28 7.23
C THR A 425 -11.55 6.24 7.42
N ARG A 426 -10.67 6.02 8.38
CA ARG A 426 -9.55 6.95 8.68
C ARG A 426 -8.20 6.48 8.17
N ALA A 427 -7.24 7.40 8.32
CA ALA A 427 -5.84 7.37 7.93
C ALA A 427 -5.61 7.75 6.45
N HIS A 428 -4.61 7.17 5.78
CA HIS A 428 -4.19 7.54 4.42
C HIS A 428 -3.85 6.33 3.55
N ALA A 429 -3.80 6.57 2.24
CA ALA A 429 -3.33 5.58 1.27
C ALA A 429 -1.82 5.64 1.03
N THR A 430 -1.15 6.72 1.41
CA THR A 430 0.27 6.92 1.16
C THR A 430 1.09 5.85 1.88
N TRP A 431 1.93 5.14 1.13
CA TRP A 431 2.88 4.17 1.71
C TRP A 431 4.04 4.92 2.37
N ALA A 432 4.57 5.91 1.65
CA ALA A 432 5.80 6.54 2.08
C ALA A 432 5.90 7.99 1.66
N GLN A 433 6.88 8.61 2.30
CA GLN A 433 7.08 10.03 2.39
C GLN A 433 7.82 10.50 1.13
N SER A 434 7.16 10.57 -0.04
CA SER A 434 7.76 11.18 -1.23
C SER A 434 7.46 12.69 -1.25
N PRO A 435 8.49 13.55 -1.34
CA PRO A 435 9.85 13.27 -1.81
C PRO A 435 10.92 13.12 -0.70
N THR A 436 10.57 12.98 0.58
CA THR A 436 11.58 12.89 1.67
C THR A 436 12.38 11.58 1.67
N ILE A 437 11.84 10.52 1.06
CA ILE A 437 12.43 9.17 0.87
C ILE A 437 12.88 8.94 -0.60
N ASP A 438 12.93 9.97 -1.43
CA ASP A 438 13.52 9.87 -2.77
C ASP A 438 15.08 9.85 -2.67
N ASP A 439 15.77 9.48 -3.77
CA ASP A 439 17.24 9.35 -3.82
C ASP A 439 17.89 10.34 -4.79
N TRP A 440 19.07 10.84 -4.40
CA TRP A 440 19.88 11.78 -5.16
C TRP A 440 21.37 11.43 -5.07
N ALA A 441 22.09 11.62 -6.17
CA ALA A 441 23.54 11.49 -6.24
C ALA A 441 24.20 12.71 -5.58
N MET A 442 24.48 12.60 -4.28
CA MET A 442 24.85 13.73 -3.44
C MET A 442 26.35 13.95 -3.21
N GLY A 443 27.19 13.00 -3.62
CA GLY A 443 28.61 13.02 -3.27
C GLY A 443 28.80 13.05 -1.75
N LEU A 444 29.54 14.05 -1.25
CA LEU A 444 29.81 14.24 0.19
C LEU A 444 28.79 15.12 0.92
N LEU A 445 27.78 15.64 0.21
CA LEU A 445 26.78 16.53 0.80
C LEU A 445 25.67 15.72 1.48
N SER A 446 25.05 16.32 2.50
CA SER A 446 23.88 15.73 3.15
C SER A 446 22.67 15.69 2.21
N SER A 447 22.02 14.52 2.12
CA SER A 447 20.78 14.31 1.37
C SER A 447 19.64 15.20 1.87
N SER A 448 19.62 15.54 3.16
CA SER A 448 18.60 16.41 3.75
C SER A 448 18.49 17.79 3.10
N ARG A 449 19.54 18.28 2.43
CA ARG A 449 19.51 19.56 1.70
C ARG A 449 18.75 19.51 0.38
N HIS A 450 18.56 18.31 -0.18
CA HIS A 450 18.04 18.07 -1.53
C HIS A 450 16.66 17.43 -1.53
N ARG A 451 16.18 16.99 -0.36
CA ARG A 451 14.76 16.63 -0.18
C ARG A 451 13.90 17.76 -0.75
N TYR A 452 12.85 17.38 -1.48
CA TYR A 452 11.90 18.26 -2.19
C TYR A 452 12.39 18.89 -3.51
N GLU A 453 13.67 18.74 -3.91
CA GLU A 453 14.20 19.39 -5.12
C GLU A 453 14.46 18.38 -6.25
N TYR A 454 13.79 18.52 -7.39
CA TYR A 454 14.04 17.67 -8.57
C TYR A 454 15.14 18.27 -9.47
N THR A 455 16.38 18.15 -9.01
CA THR A 455 17.60 18.59 -9.71
C THR A 455 18.23 17.50 -10.57
N SER A 456 19.22 17.85 -11.42
CA SER A 456 19.84 16.91 -12.37
C SER A 456 20.59 15.73 -11.73
N ASN A 457 20.81 15.75 -10.42
CA ASN A 457 21.40 14.64 -9.67
C ASN A 457 20.36 13.71 -9.01
N PHE A 458 19.06 13.91 -9.26
CA PHE A 458 18.02 12.97 -8.85
C PHE A 458 18.24 11.58 -9.46
N VAL A 459 18.11 10.53 -8.63
CA VAL A 459 18.40 9.14 -9.00
C VAL A 459 17.11 8.33 -9.11
N TRP A 460 16.24 8.41 -8.11
CA TRP A 460 15.06 7.55 -8.02
C TRP A 460 13.97 8.17 -7.12
N SER A 461 12.70 7.95 -7.47
CA SER A 461 11.57 8.37 -6.63
C SER A 461 10.86 7.18 -6.03
N ASN A 462 10.58 7.29 -4.73
CA ASN A 462 9.72 6.37 -4.01
C ASN A 462 8.28 6.37 -4.57
N THR A 463 7.85 7.42 -5.26
CA THR A 463 6.54 7.43 -5.95
C THR A 463 6.39 6.26 -6.93
N VAL A 464 7.48 5.76 -7.53
CA VAL A 464 7.43 4.58 -8.40
C VAL A 464 7.07 3.32 -7.62
N HIS A 465 7.62 3.16 -6.41
CA HIS A 465 7.27 2.09 -5.48
C HIS A 465 5.80 2.25 -5.04
N GLN A 466 5.40 3.44 -4.60
CA GLN A 466 4.02 3.71 -4.18
C GLN A 466 3.00 3.39 -5.29
N ALA A 467 3.27 3.79 -6.53
CA ALA A 467 2.41 3.48 -7.66
C ALA A 467 2.32 1.96 -7.92
N ALA A 468 3.42 1.23 -7.75
CA ALA A 468 3.45 -0.22 -7.89
C ALA A 468 2.74 -0.96 -6.73
N ALA A 469 2.56 -0.32 -5.58
CA ALA A 469 1.83 -0.83 -4.42
C ALA A 469 0.33 -0.49 -4.40
N ALA A 470 -0.18 0.12 -5.48
CA ALA A 470 -1.56 0.61 -5.65
C ALA A 470 -1.91 1.93 -4.93
N CYS A 471 -0.93 2.81 -4.73
CA CYS A 471 -1.12 4.20 -4.23
C CYS A 471 -0.97 5.25 -5.35
N TYR A 472 -1.27 4.88 -6.60
CA TYR A 472 -1.08 5.75 -7.76
C TYR A 472 -2.03 6.96 -7.75
N ASP A 473 -3.28 6.78 -7.31
CA ASP A 473 -4.34 7.79 -7.37
C ASP A 473 -4.90 8.06 -5.97
N ASN A 474 -4.24 8.99 -5.27
CA ASN A 474 -4.63 9.41 -3.93
C ASN A 474 -6.00 10.13 -3.90
N PHE A 475 -6.44 10.71 -5.02
CA PHE A 475 -7.75 11.34 -5.09
C PHE A 475 -8.86 10.27 -5.10
N LYS A 476 -8.67 9.20 -5.88
CA LYS A 476 -9.58 8.05 -5.89
C LYS A 476 -9.69 7.39 -4.52
N TRP A 477 -8.58 7.29 -3.78
CA TRP A 477 -8.60 6.79 -2.41
C TRP A 477 -9.50 7.58 -1.46
N GLY A 478 -9.75 8.86 -1.73
CA GLY A 478 -10.72 9.68 -0.98
C GLY A 478 -12.19 9.23 -1.09
N GLU A 479 -12.53 8.36 -2.04
CA GLU A 479 -13.85 7.71 -2.08
C GLU A 479 -14.03 6.68 -0.96
N TYR A 480 -12.94 6.05 -0.52
CA TYR A 480 -12.93 5.10 0.58
C TYR A 480 -12.55 5.79 1.90
N LEU A 481 -11.41 6.49 1.90
CA LEU A 481 -10.81 7.17 3.05
C LEU A 481 -11.52 8.51 3.32
N THR A 482 -12.26 8.53 4.42
CA THR A 482 -12.94 9.72 4.91
C THR A 482 -11.92 10.76 5.35
N GLY A 483 -11.95 11.92 4.72
CA GLY A 483 -11.01 12.99 4.97
C GLY A 483 -9.67 12.81 4.26
N ASN A 484 -9.37 11.66 3.66
CA ASN A 484 -8.19 11.44 2.79
C ASN A 484 -6.87 12.09 3.28
N GLY A 485 -6.18 11.44 4.23
CA GLY A 485 -4.89 11.91 4.74
C GLY A 485 -3.72 11.68 3.78
N THR A 486 -2.55 12.20 4.15
CA THR A 486 -1.30 11.97 3.41
C THR A 486 -0.06 12.09 4.28
N ASP A 487 0.88 11.18 4.06
CA ASP A 487 2.23 11.17 4.66
C ASP A 487 3.33 11.54 3.67
N HIS A 488 2.99 12.01 2.46
CA HIS A 488 3.98 12.43 1.44
C HIS A 488 5.17 13.23 1.98
N PRO A 489 5.02 14.23 2.84
CA PRO A 489 6.16 15.01 3.31
C PRO A 489 6.69 14.60 4.69
N GLU A 490 6.16 13.55 5.30
CA GLU A 490 6.50 13.16 6.67
C GLU A 490 8.03 12.99 6.78
N GLY A 491 8.58 13.26 7.97
CA GLY A 491 10.01 13.14 8.23
C GLY A 491 10.91 14.17 7.53
N GLY A 492 10.35 15.16 6.82
CA GLY A 492 11.11 16.24 6.20
C GLY A 492 11.05 17.58 6.93
N TRP A 493 11.64 18.59 6.31
CA TRP A 493 11.80 19.91 6.93
C TRP A 493 10.49 20.69 6.91
N SER A 494 10.04 21.15 8.08
CA SER A 494 8.76 21.84 8.23
C SER A 494 8.67 23.15 7.41
N ASP A 495 9.78 23.86 7.23
CA ASP A 495 9.87 25.07 6.40
C ASP A 495 9.78 24.78 4.89
N ARG A 496 9.96 23.52 4.48
CA ARG A 496 9.87 23.06 3.09
C ARG A 496 8.68 22.13 2.83
N ASN A 497 7.92 21.79 3.87
CA ASN A 497 6.69 21.01 3.79
C ASN A 497 5.47 21.87 3.35
N TYR A 498 5.67 22.73 2.36
CA TYR A 498 4.54 23.37 1.67
C TYR A 498 3.82 22.37 0.76
N TYR A 499 4.53 21.36 0.24
CA TYR A 499 3.97 20.37 -0.68
C TYR A 499 2.88 19.52 -0.03
N GLY A 500 3.14 18.91 1.14
CA GLY A 500 2.13 18.05 1.77
C GLY A 500 0.97 18.86 2.36
N SER A 501 1.23 20.05 2.87
CA SER A 501 0.16 20.95 3.34
C SER A 501 -0.74 21.39 2.18
N ALA A 502 -0.17 21.74 1.02
CA ALA A 502 -0.93 22.07 -0.18
C ALA A 502 -1.70 20.87 -0.74
N LEU A 503 -1.10 19.67 -0.71
CA LEU A 503 -1.73 18.43 -1.13
C LEU A 503 -2.93 18.08 -0.23
N ALA A 504 -2.76 18.12 1.10
CA ALA A 504 -3.83 17.92 2.06
C ALA A 504 -4.95 18.96 1.88
N CYS A 505 -4.62 20.24 1.69
CA CYS A 505 -5.64 21.27 1.39
C CYS A 505 -6.43 20.96 0.11
N SER A 506 -5.75 20.43 -0.91
CA SER A 506 -6.38 20.03 -2.17
C SER A 506 -7.35 18.86 -1.95
N PHE A 507 -6.96 17.85 -1.17
CA PHE A 507 -7.86 16.77 -0.77
C PHE A 507 -9.05 17.29 0.03
N GLY A 508 -8.82 18.12 1.05
CA GLY A 508 -9.88 18.70 1.86
C GLY A 508 -10.90 19.50 1.05
N THR A 509 -10.51 20.10 -0.07
CA THR A 509 -11.42 20.86 -0.95
C THR A 509 -12.38 19.97 -1.73
N ILE A 510 -11.97 18.74 -2.07
CA ILE A 510 -12.79 17.82 -2.88
C ILE A 510 -13.51 16.76 -2.04
N ASN A 511 -13.09 16.55 -0.80
CA ASN A 511 -13.64 15.52 0.07
C ASN A 511 -15.08 15.84 0.49
N LYS A 512 -15.93 14.80 0.57
CA LYS A 512 -17.28 14.91 1.18
C LYS A 512 -17.22 15.48 2.61
N TYR A 513 -16.17 15.11 3.36
CA TYR A 513 -15.83 15.69 4.65
C TYR A 513 -14.67 16.66 4.41
N PRO A 514 -14.87 17.99 4.46
CA PRO A 514 -13.88 18.97 4.01
C PRO A 514 -12.75 19.13 5.02
N ASN A 515 -11.97 18.06 5.16
CA ASN A 515 -10.86 17.88 6.06
C ASN A 515 -9.88 16.93 5.39
N ALA A 516 -8.60 17.10 5.68
CA ALA A 516 -7.51 16.19 5.38
C ALA A 516 -6.36 16.48 6.33
N TYR A 517 -5.72 15.43 6.83
CA TYR A 517 -4.51 15.59 7.63
C TYR A 517 -3.27 15.41 6.76
N ASN A 518 -2.19 16.03 7.23
CA ASN A 518 -0.84 15.87 6.72
C ASN A 518 0.01 15.35 7.88
N GLY A 519 0.73 14.25 7.67
CA GLY A 519 1.61 13.61 8.66
C GLY A 519 2.79 14.46 9.10
#